data_AF-A0A059NZA4-F1
#
_entry.id   AF-A0A059NZA4-F1
#
_cell.length_a   1.000
_cell.length_b   1.000
_cell.length_c   1.000
_cell.angle_alpha   90.00
_cell.angle_beta   90.00
_cell.angle_gamma   90.00
#
_symmetry.space_group_name_H-M   'P 1'
#
loop_
_entity.id
_entity.type
_entity.pdbx_description
1 polymer ?
#
loop_
_entity_poly.entity_id
_entity_poly.type
_entity_poly.pdbx_seq_one_letter_code
_entity_poly.pdbx_strand_id
1 'polypeptide(L)'
;MRDKFTFWFITGHLWIQFIMLGSMLLNTFMVYPNIFYDIPHSFEVGLTFMEVASPHTYFPPIGLMSILTGFLAFLFVWPYKKERLWVGVSMFMIILEGAASIIFEWPRNEIMFIEGASVHSVEFLKQTAREFLVVHGFRVLCNVAGSIFIFVGLLKYYRHQISTN
;
A
#
# COMPACT_ATOMS: atom_id res chain seq x y z
N MET A 1 -23.58 20.85 -4.03
CA MET A 1 -22.53 20.36 -4.95
C MET A 1 -21.33 19.82 -4.20
N ARG A 2 -20.77 20.60 -3.26
CA ARG A 2 -19.65 20.18 -2.39
C ARG A 2 -19.85 18.81 -1.74
N ASP A 3 -21.01 18.56 -1.13
CA ASP A 3 -21.27 17.30 -0.43
C ASP A 3 -21.21 16.07 -1.36
N LYS A 4 -21.69 16.23 -2.60
CA LYS A 4 -21.57 15.19 -3.63
C LYS A 4 -20.11 14.95 -3.98
N PHE A 5 -19.32 15.99 -4.20
CA PHE A 5 -17.88 15.84 -4.48
C PHE A 5 -17.13 15.18 -3.32
N THR A 6 -17.35 15.64 -2.07
CA THR A 6 -16.73 15.02 -0.88
C THR A 6 -17.07 13.54 -0.79
N PHE A 7 -18.34 13.16 -0.99
CA PHE A 7 -18.75 11.77 -1.02
C PHE A 7 -18.00 10.96 -2.09
N TRP A 8 -17.94 11.46 -3.33
CA TRP A 8 -17.26 10.79 -4.43
C TRP A 8 -15.76 10.62 -4.19
N PHE A 9 -15.07 11.64 -3.66
CA PHE A 9 -13.64 11.55 -3.40
C PHE A 9 -13.30 10.61 -2.24
N ILE A 10 -14.06 10.64 -1.14
CA ILE A 10 -13.87 9.69 -0.03
C ILE A 10 -14.14 8.26 -0.51
N THR A 11 -15.22 8.04 -1.27
CA THR A 11 -15.57 6.72 -1.80
C THR A 11 -14.53 6.22 -2.81
N GLY A 12 -14.07 7.07 -3.71
CA GLY A 12 -13.03 6.72 -4.68
C GLY A 12 -11.71 6.38 -3.99
N HIS A 13 -11.33 7.15 -2.97
CA HIS A 13 -10.13 6.86 -2.17
C HIS A 13 -10.26 5.53 -1.42
N LEU A 14 -11.42 5.25 -0.81
CA LEU A 14 -11.70 3.96 -0.16
C LEU A 14 -11.48 2.77 -1.11
N TRP A 15 -12.01 2.85 -2.34
CA TRP A 15 -11.83 1.79 -3.32
C TRP A 15 -10.37 1.57 -3.71
N ILE A 16 -9.61 2.65 -3.91
CA ILE A 16 -8.17 2.55 -4.18
C ILE A 16 -7.43 1.90 -3.00
N GLN A 17 -7.79 2.26 -1.77
CA GLN A 17 -7.24 1.62 -0.57
C GLN A 17 -7.56 0.13 -0.51
N PHE A 18 -8.79 -0.28 -0.82
CA PHE A 18 -9.16 -1.69 -0.83
C PHE A 18 -8.46 -2.49 -1.93
N ILE A 19 -8.26 -1.89 -3.11
CA ILE A 19 -7.46 -2.50 -4.18
C ILE A 19 -6.02 -2.69 -3.71
N MET A 20 -5.40 -1.65 -3.15
CA MET A 20 -4.05 -1.74 -2.58
C MET A 20 -3.95 -2.81 -1.49
N LEU A 21 -4.89 -2.82 -0.55
CA LEU A 21 -4.94 -3.82 0.51
C LEU A 21 -5.04 -5.23 -0.06
N GLY A 22 -5.96 -5.46 -1.00
CA GLY A 22 -6.11 -6.75 -1.67
C GLY A 22 -4.81 -7.20 -2.34
N SER A 23 -4.13 -6.30 -3.06
CA SER A 23 -2.84 -6.58 -3.68
C SER A 23 -1.73 -6.87 -2.66
N MET A 24 -1.70 -6.15 -1.54
CA MET A 24 -0.72 -6.40 -0.47
C MET A 24 -0.97 -7.75 0.21
N LEU A 25 -2.22 -8.12 0.48
CA LEU A 25 -2.57 -9.42 1.06
C LEU A 25 -2.26 -10.56 0.08
N LEU A 26 -2.52 -10.38 -1.22
CA LEU A 26 -2.13 -11.33 -2.26
C LEU A 26 -0.61 -11.54 -2.25
N ASN A 27 0.17 -10.46 -2.19
CA ASN A 27 1.63 -10.57 -2.08
C ASN A 27 2.03 -11.32 -0.81
N THR A 28 1.43 -10.98 0.32
CA THR A 28 1.79 -11.53 1.64
C THR A 28 1.51 -13.02 1.73
N PHE A 29 0.35 -13.47 1.24
CA PHE A 29 -0.12 -14.84 1.48
C PHE A 29 0.07 -15.77 0.29
N MET A 30 0.23 -15.22 -0.93
CA MET A 30 0.39 -16.03 -2.13
C MET A 30 1.76 -15.83 -2.78
N VAL A 31 2.17 -14.59 -3.06
CA VAL A 31 3.38 -14.36 -3.88
C VAL A 31 4.67 -14.56 -3.08
N TYR A 32 4.81 -13.87 -1.94
CA TYR A 32 6.02 -13.87 -1.12
C TYR A 32 6.38 -15.23 -0.51
N PRO A 33 5.42 -16.08 -0.09
CA PRO A 33 5.75 -17.45 0.29
C PRO A 33 6.45 -18.23 -0.83
N ASN A 34 6.07 -18.02 -2.10
CA ASN A 34 6.71 -18.67 -3.23
C ASN A 34 8.06 -18.03 -3.59
N ILE A 35 8.15 -16.70 -3.55
CA ILE A 35 9.38 -15.95 -3.87
C ILE A 35 10.50 -16.20 -2.84
N PHE A 36 10.17 -16.35 -1.54
CA PHE A 36 11.17 -16.41 -0.47
C PHE A 36 11.42 -17.84 0.06
N TYR A 37 10.80 -18.88 -0.52
CA TYR A 37 10.94 -20.26 -0.04
C TYR A 37 12.34 -20.86 -0.28
N ASP A 38 12.95 -20.60 -1.44
CA ASP A 38 14.22 -21.23 -1.86
C ASP A 38 15.21 -20.22 -2.44
N ILE A 39 15.69 -19.31 -1.58
CA ILE A 39 16.63 -18.25 -1.97
C ILE A 39 18.02 -18.85 -2.22
N PRO A 40 18.68 -18.56 -3.36
CA PRO A 40 18.31 -17.55 -4.36
C PRO A 40 17.54 -18.10 -5.58
N HIS A 41 17.40 -19.41 -5.73
CA HIS A 41 16.79 -20.03 -6.91
C HIS A 41 15.37 -19.50 -7.21
N SER A 42 14.55 -19.31 -6.17
CA SER A 42 13.20 -18.76 -6.30
C SER A 42 13.16 -17.31 -6.79
N PHE A 43 14.25 -16.54 -6.69
CA PHE A 43 14.33 -15.19 -7.25
C PHE A 43 14.42 -15.23 -8.78
N GLU A 44 15.26 -16.11 -9.32
CA GLU A 44 15.40 -16.30 -10.77
C GLU A 44 14.08 -16.77 -11.37
N VAL A 45 13.46 -17.79 -10.77
CA VAL A 45 12.15 -18.31 -11.21
C VAL A 45 11.07 -17.22 -11.10
N GLY A 46 11.07 -16.44 -10.02
CA GLY A 46 10.14 -15.33 -9.83
C GLY A 46 10.30 -14.24 -10.90
N LEU A 47 11.53 -13.89 -11.27
CA LEU A 47 11.82 -12.94 -12.34
C LEU A 47 11.33 -13.44 -13.70
N THR A 48 11.56 -14.71 -14.02
CA THR A 48 11.03 -15.32 -15.25
C THR A 48 9.49 -15.31 -15.27
N PHE A 49 8.85 -15.62 -14.14
CA PHE A 49 7.39 -15.57 -14.04
C PHE A 49 6.84 -14.14 -14.23
N MET A 50 7.56 -13.11 -13.75
CA MET A 50 7.15 -11.71 -13.77
C MET A 50 7.76 -10.89 -14.91
N GLU A 51 8.24 -11.54 -15.98
CA GLU A 51 8.94 -10.89 -17.10
C GLU A 51 8.06 -9.82 -17.79
N VAL A 52 6.76 -10.07 -17.93
CA VAL A 52 5.82 -9.15 -18.60
C VAL A 52 5.29 -8.07 -17.65
N ALA A 53 4.96 -8.46 -16.41
CA ALA A 53 4.42 -7.57 -15.40
C ALA A 53 4.91 -7.99 -14.03
N SER A 54 5.33 -7.01 -13.24
CA SER A 54 5.93 -7.23 -11.92
C SER A 54 5.31 -6.27 -10.90
N PRO A 55 5.56 -6.49 -9.60
CA PRO A 55 5.20 -5.52 -8.58
C PRO A 55 5.67 -4.09 -8.89
N HIS A 56 6.82 -3.93 -9.56
CA HIS A 56 7.35 -2.62 -9.95
C HIS A 56 6.49 -1.92 -11.02
N THR A 57 5.80 -2.63 -11.90
CA THR A 57 4.91 -1.99 -12.91
C THR A 57 3.52 -1.71 -12.36
N TYR A 58 3.10 -2.42 -11.31
CA TYR A 58 1.76 -2.33 -10.73
C TYR A 58 1.66 -1.38 -9.52
N PHE A 59 2.55 -1.53 -8.52
CA PHE A 59 2.41 -0.81 -7.24
C PHE A 59 2.72 0.68 -7.32
N PRO A 60 3.76 1.17 -8.02
CA PRO A 60 4.05 2.60 -8.09
C PRO A 60 2.88 3.47 -8.60
N PRO A 61 2.19 3.14 -9.73
CA PRO A 61 1.08 3.98 -10.19
C PRO A 61 -0.11 3.94 -9.22
N ILE A 62 -0.47 2.79 -8.66
CA ILE A 62 -1.58 2.70 -7.70
C ILE A 62 -1.21 3.35 -6.37
N GLY A 63 0.04 3.21 -5.92
CA GLY A 63 0.58 3.89 -4.75
C GLY A 63 0.47 5.41 -4.89
N LEU A 64 0.87 5.97 -6.04
CA LEU A 64 0.69 7.40 -6.34
C LEU A 64 -0.80 7.79 -6.35
N MET A 65 -1.65 7.01 -7.01
CA MET A 65 -3.10 7.24 -7.00
C MET A 65 -3.68 7.24 -5.59
N SER A 66 -3.18 6.36 -4.70
CA SER A 66 -3.64 6.27 -3.32
C SER A 66 -3.31 7.55 -2.54
N ILE A 67 -2.11 8.10 -2.71
CA ILE A 67 -1.69 9.36 -2.08
C ILE A 67 -2.50 10.53 -2.64
N LEU A 68 -2.63 10.64 -3.97
CA LEU A 68 -3.35 11.74 -4.62
C LEU A 68 -4.83 11.75 -4.24
N THR A 69 -5.50 10.61 -4.30
CA THR A 69 -6.91 10.51 -3.92
C THR A 69 -7.12 10.71 -2.42
N GLY A 70 -6.17 10.28 -1.58
CA GLY A 70 -6.21 10.54 -0.14
C GLY A 70 -6.09 12.02 0.18
N PHE A 71 -5.16 12.72 -0.47
CA PHE A 71 -5.02 14.17 -0.35
C PHE A 71 -6.30 14.91 -0.78
N LEU A 72 -6.88 14.55 -1.92
CA LEU A 72 -8.13 15.16 -2.39
C LEU A 72 -9.29 14.86 -1.45
N ALA A 73 -9.47 13.62 -1.02
CA ALA A 73 -10.49 13.25 -0.04
C ALA A 73 -10.34 14.06 1.26
N PHE A 74 -9.11 14.22 1.75
CA PHE A 74 -8.81 15.02 2.94
C PHE A 74 -9.17 16.50 2.76
N LEU A 75 -8.79 17.09 1.61
CA LEU A 75 -9.11 18.48 1.27
C LEU A 75 -10.62 18.74 1.25
N PHE A 76 -11.39 17.84 0.64
CA PHE A 76 -12.84 17.98 0.56
C PHE A 76 -13.56 17.73 1.89
N VAL A 77 -13.04 16.82 2.73
CA VAL A 77 -13.60 16.55 4.07
C VAL A 77 -13.19 17.60 5.12
N TRP A 78 -12.29 18.53 4.78
CA TRP A 78 -11.73 19.50 5.71
C TRP A 78 -12.74 20.28 6.61
N PRO A 79 -13.92 20.72 6.12
CA PRO A 79 -14.90 21.42 6.95
C PRO A 79 -15.59 20.54 7.99
N TYR A 80 -15.63 19.23 7.75
CA TYR A 80 -16.37 18.26 8.56
C TYR A 80 -15.46 17.82 9.69
N LYS A 81 -15.44 18.61 10.77
CA LYS A 81 -14.44 18.53 11.86
C LYS A 81 -14.31 17.13 12.47
N LYS A 82 -15.41 16.38 12.58
CA LYS A 82 -15.43 15.05 13.21
C LYS A 82 -14.89 13.97 12.27
N GLU A 83 -15.15 14.13 10.98
CA GLU A 83 -14.83 13.20 9.89
C GLU A 83 -13.38 13.39 9.41
N ARG A 84 -12.90 14.63 9.40
CA ARG A 84 -11.55 15.01 8.98
C ARG A 84 -10.45 14.21 9.67
N LEU A 85 -10.60 13.92 10.97
CA LEU A 85 -9.60 13.15 11.71
C LEU A 85 -9.43 11.74 11.12
N TRP A 86 -10.54 11.07 10.79
CA TRP A 86 -10.52 9.70 10.26
C TRP A 86 -9.86 9.64 8.88
N VAL A 87 -10.24 10.55 7.97
CA VAL A 87 -9.64 10.63 6.64
C VAL A 87 -8.17 11.05 6.73
N GLY A 88 -7.83 11.98 7.63
CA GLY A 88 -6.46 12.44 7.85
C GLY A 88 -5.53 11.36 8.40
N VAL A 89 -5.99 10.58 9.39
CA VAL A 89 -5.22 9.44 9.91
C VAL A 89 -5.05 8.36 8.84
N SER A 90 -6.09 8.08 8.04
CA SER A 90 -5.95 7.18 6.89
C SER A 90 -4.86 7.64 5.92
N MET A 91 -4.89 8.92 5.52
CA MET A 91 -3.90 9.51 4.64
C MET A 91 -2.49 9.42 5.22
N PHE A 92 -2.34 9.66 6.52
CA PHE A 92 -1.06 9.53 7.20
C PHE A 92 -0.53 8.09 7.16
N MET A 93 -1.37 7.08 7.37
CA MET A 93 -0.96 5.67 7.28
C MET A 93 -0.47 5.29 5.88
N ILE A 94 -1.09 5.82 4.83
CA ILE A 94 -0.68 5.58 3.44
C ILE A 94 0.66 6.24 3.14
N ILE A 95 0.89 7.44 3.66
CA ILE A 95 2.19 8.12 3.53
C ILE A 95 3.29 7.31 4.23
N LEU A 96 3.03 6.79 5.43
CA LEU A 96 3.99 5.93 6.14
C LEU A 96 4.28 4.64 5.37
N GLU A 97 3.24 4.00 4.83
CA GLU A 97 3.36 2.80 4.01
C GLU A 97 4.20 3.05 2.75
N GLY A 98 3.89 4.11 2.00
CA GLY A 98 4.62 4.48 0.79
C GLY A 98 6.06 4.91 1.07
N ALA A 99 6.30 5.66 2.16
CA ALA A 99 7.65 6.04 2.59
C ALA A 99 8.48 4.81 2.96
N ALA A 100 7.92 3.85 3.70
CA ALA A 100 8.60 2.60 4.01
C ALA A 100 8.93 1.78 2.75
N SER A 101 8.05 1.79 1.75
CA SER A 101 8.31 1.15 0.46
C SER A 101 9.52 1.77 -0.25
N ILE A 102 9.50 3.10 -0.46
CA ILE A 102 10.52 3.80 -1.24
C ILE A 102 11.87 3.78 -0.51
N ILE A 103 11.88 4.07 0.79
CA ILE A 103 13.13 4.23 1.55
C ILE A 103 13.78 2.88 1.83
N PHE A 104 12.98 1.84 2.08
CA PHE A 104 13.51 0.56 2.54
C PHE A 104 13.39 -0.54 1.51
N GLU A 105 12.19 -0.84 1.02
CA GLU A 105 11.96 -2.01 0.17
C GLU A 105 12.54 -1.89 -1.22
N TRP A 106 12.51 -0.71 -1.85
CA TRP A 106 13.05 -0.53 -3.20
C TRP A 106 14.54 -0.91 -3.27
N PRO A 107 15.42 -0.43 -2.37
CA PRO A 107 16.80 -0.90 -2.29
C PRO A 107 16.94 -2.42 -2.09
N ARG A 108 16.08 -3.04 -1.27
CA ARG A 108 16.16 -4.50 -1.03
C ARG A 108 15.71 -5.30 -2.26
N ASN A 109 14.74 -4.78 -3.01
CA ASN A 109 14.35 -5.39 -4.28
C ASN A 109 15.49 -5.34 -5.30
N GLU A 110 16.24 -4.23 -5.37
CA GLU A 110 17.42 -4.14 -6.23
C GLU A 110 18.48 -5.18 -5.84
N ILE A 111 18.81 -5.28 -4.55
CA ILE A 111 19.74 -6.29 -4.02
C ILE A 111 19.27 -7.72 -4.35
N MET A 112 17.99 -8.02 -4.15
CA MET A 112 17.47 -9.39 -4.30
C MET A 112 17.28 -9.80 -5.76
N PHE A 113 16.77 -8.90 -6.61
CA PHE A 113 16.27 -9.24 -7.93
C PHE A 113 17.08 -8.66 -9.10
N ILE A 114 17.94 -7.67 -8.87
CA ILE A 114 18.80 -7.11 -9.93
C ILE A 114 20.24 -7.57 -9.73
N GLU A 115 20.78 -7.38 -8.53
CA GLU A 115 22.16 -7.77 -8.19
C GLU A 115 22.24 -9.28 -7.92
N GLY A 116 21.38 -9.77 -7.03
CA GLY A 116 21.20 -11.19 -6.77
C GLY A 116 22.48 -11.94 -6.39
N ALA A 117 22.54 -13.23 -6.74
CA ALA A 117 23.68 -14.10 -6.43
C ALA A 117 24.93 -13.81 -7.27
N SER A 118 24.81 -12.93 -8.28
CA SER A 118 25.96 -12.51 -9.09
C SER A 118 26.88 -11.53 -8.35
N VAL A 119 26.33 -10.81 -7.36
CA VAL A 119 27.04 -9.82 -6.55
C VAL A 119 27.15 -10.25 -5.09
N HIS A 120 26.12 -10.91 -4.55
CA HIS A 120 25.98 -11.18 -3.11
C HIS A 120 25.99 -12.65 -2.75
N SER A 121 26.41 -12.96 -1.52
CA SER A 121 26.30 -14.32 -0.99
C SER A 121 24.85 -14.71 -0.71
N VAL A 122 24.57 -16.01 -0.71
CA VAL A 122 23.24 -16.55 -0.40
C VAL A 122 22.79 -16.15 1.01
N GLU A 123 23.70 -16.13 1.98
CA GLU A 123 23.41 -15.73 3.35
C GLU A 123 22.98 -14.26 3.43
N PHE A 124 23.63 -13.39 2.66
CA PHE A 124 23.26 -11.98 2.57
C PHE A 124 21.88 -11.81 1.94
N LEU A 125 21.59 -12.50 0.83
CA LEU A 125 20.27 -12.45 0.19
C LEU A 125 19.14 -12.95 1.10
N LYS A 126 19.39 -14.02 1.87
CA LYS A 126 18.43 -14.52 2.88
C LYS A 126 18.20 -13.50 3.99
N GLN A 127 19.24 -12.78 4.42
CA GLN A 127 19.11 -11.71 5.40
C GLN A 127 18.29 -10.53 4.84
N THR A 128 18.62 -10.09 3.63
CA THR A 128 17.90 -9.03 2.91
C THR A 128 16.42 -9.36 2.75
N ALA A 129 16.09 -10.61 2.41
CA ALA A 129 14.69 -11.07 2.32
C ALA A 129 13.96 -11.02 3.68
N ARG A 130 14.62 -11.38 4.77
CA ARG A 130 14.03 -11.26 6.12
C ARG A 130 13.77 -9.80 6.48
N GLU A 131 14.72 -8.91 6.20
CA GLU A 131 14.56 -7.47 6.43
C GLU A 131 13.40 -6.89 5.60
N PHE A 132 13.32 -7.28 4.33
CA PHE A 132 12.21 -6.93 3.45
C PHE A 132 10.86 -7.37 4.06
N LEU A 133 10.74 -8.62 4.50
CA LEU A 133 9.49 -9.16 5.06
C LEU A 133 9.06 -8.45 6.36
N VAL A 134 10.02 -8.05 7.20
CA VAL A 134 9.72 -7.27 8.43
C VAL A 134 9.09 -5.93 8.07
N VAL A 135 9.69 -5.19 7.13
CA VAL A 135 9.18 -3.88 6.72
C VAL A 135 7.89 -4.00 5.92
N HIS A 136 7.75 -5.03 5.09
CA HIS A 136 6.50 -5.34 4.41
C HIS A 136 5.38 -5.62 5.42
N GLY A 137 5.65 -6.34 6.50
CA GLY A 137 4.69 -6.54 7.60
C GLY A 137 4.21 -5.22 8.21
N PHE A 138 5.11 -4.27 8.46
CA PHE A 138 4.73 -2.92 8.89
C PHE A 138 3.84 -2.21 7.87
N ARG A 139 4.17 -2.30 6.58
CA ARG A 139 3.37 -1.72 5.50
C ARG A 139 1.96 -2.31 5.42
N VAL A 140 1.83 -3.63 5.59
CA VAL A 140 0.52 -4.31 5.63
C VAL A 140 -0.30 -3.75 6.79
N LEU A 141 0.29 -3.59 7.98
CA LEU A 141 -0.40 -3.00 9.13
C LEU A 141 -0.86 -1.56 8.85
N CYS A 142 0.00 -0.73 8.26
CA CYS A 142 -0.37 0.63 7.85
C CYS A 142 -1.51 0.63 6.83
N ASN A 143 -1.47 -0.24 5.83
CA ASN A 143 -2.51 -0.30 4.79
C ASN A 143 -3.85 -0.80 5.34
N VAL A 144 -3.84 -1.81 6.23
CA VAL A 144 -5.03 -2.27 6.96
C VAL A 144 -5.60 -1.15 7.82
N ALA A 145 -4.77 -0.48 8.62
CA ALA A 145 -5.20 0.62 9.48
C ALA A 145 -5.77 1.77 8.64
N GLY A 146 -5.07 2.18 7.59
CA GLY A 146 -5.51 3.20 6.63
C GLY A 146 -6.88 2.87 6.06
N SER A 147 -7.03 1.66 5.51
CA SER A 147 -8.30 1.14 4.97
C SER A 147 -9.45 1.18 5.97
N ILE A 148 -9.22 0.78 7.22
CA ILE A 148 -10.22 0.88 8.30
C ILE A 148 -10.59 2.34 8.57
N PHE A 149 -9.60 3.23 8.67
CA PHE A 149 -9.84 4.63 8.99
C PHE A 149 -10.60 5.36 7.88
N ILE A 150 -10.29 5.14 6.60
CA ILE A 150 -11.06 5.73 5.50
C ILE A 150 -12.48 5.17 5.46
N PHE A 151 -12.67 3.87 5.73
CA PHE A 151 -14.00 3.26 5.79
C PHE A 151 -14.86 3.88 6.90
N VAL A 152 -14.30 4.01 8.11
CA VAL A 152 -14.97 4.69 9.22
C VAL A 152 -15.23 6.16 8.89
N GLY A 153 -14.30 6.84 8.22
CA GLY A 153 -14.47 8.20 7.72
C GLY A 153 -15.67 8.33 6.78
N LEU A 154 -15.81 7.42 5.82
CA LEU A 154 -16.95 7.35 4.91
C LEU A 154 -18.27 7.14 5.66
N LEU A 155 -18.34 6.17 6.58
CA LEU A 155 -19.56 5.88 7.34
C LEU A 155 -20.00 7.08 8.20
N LYS A 156 -19.04 7.75 8.85
CA LYS A 156 -19.32 8.96 9.64
C LYS A 156 -19.80 10.11 8.76
N TYR A 157 -19.15 10.31 7.61
CA TYR A 157 -19.55 11.32 6.64
C TYR A 157 -20.95 11.07 6.08
N TYR A 158 -21.26 9.82 5.71
CA TYR A 158 -22.58 9.43 5.24
C TYR A 158 -23.65 9.65 6.32
N ARG A 159 -23.36 9.27 7.58
CA ARG A 159 -24.24 9.55 8.72
C ARG A 159 -24.48 11.05 8.92
N HIS A 160 -23.45 11.87 8.75
CA HIS A 160 -23.59 13.33 8.83
C HIS A 160 -24.58 13.83 7.79
N GLN A 161 -24.43 13.42 6.52
CA GLN A 161 -25.32 13.84 5.42
C GLN A 161 -26.78 13.49 5.66
N ILE A 162 -27.10 12.29 6.15
CA ILE A 162 -28.50 11.89 6.41
C ILE A 162 -29.10 12.57 7.65
N SER A 163 -28.28 13.11 8.56
CA SER A 163 -28.76 13.77 9.78
C SER A 163 -28.99 15.27 9.61
N THR A 164 -28.46 15.86 8.53
CA THR A 164 -28.54 17.30 8.23
C THR A 164 -29.42 17.60 7.02
N ASN A 165 -29.89 16.57 6.30
CA ASN A 165 -30.96 16.67 5.30
C ASN A 165 -32.29 16.29 5.94
#